data_AF-A0A7X6P4K0-F1
#
_entry.id   AF-A0A7X6P4K0-F1
#
_cell.length_a   1.000
_cell.length_b   1.000
_cell.length_c   1.000
_cell.angle_alpha   90.00
_cell.angle_beta   90.00
_cell.angle_gamma   90.00
#
_symmetry.space_group_name_H-M   'P 1'
#
loop_
_entity.id
_entity.type
_entity.pdbx_description
1 polymer ?
#
loop_
_entity_poly.entity_id
_entity_poly.type
_entity_poly.pdbx_seq_one_letter_code
_entity_poly.pdbx_strand_id
1 'polypeptide(L)'
;DMHPLVWGAARGQWRIELYREAVSSAVGAVIDHVRQLTGRTDLDDKDVFTQAFSQSPPKAGAPRLRWLGGNQDQTVISMNRGLLSFSTGVHAAIRNPTTHDRTQLSAQEAAERLAALSLLATWVEKCRLDSVDATQ
;
A
#
# COMPACT_ATOMS: atom_id res chain seq x y z
N ASP A 1 3.15 -17.96 -1.59
CA ASP A 1 1.86 -17.59 -1.00
C ASP A 1 1.63 -16.09 -1.07
N MET A 2 0.36 -15.68 -1.12
CA MET A 2 -0.03 -14.27 -1.02
C MET A 2 0.14 -13.77 0.42
N HIS A 3 0.35 -12.47 0.57
CA HIS A 3 0.51 -11.85 1.88
C HIS A 3 -0.76 -12.04 2.73
N PRO A 4 -0.66 -12.38 4.03
CA PRO A 4 -1.84 -12.65 4.87
C PRO A 4 -2.86 -11.51 4.91
N LEU A 5 -2.41 -10.25 4.99
CA LEU A 5 -3.26 -9.06 4.90
C LEU A 5 -4.11 -9.05 3.61
N VAL A 6 -3.46 -9.30 2.48
CA VAL A 6 -4.08 -9.24 1.14
C VAL A 6 -5.02 -10.41 0.93
N TRP A 7 -4.55 -11.63 1.21
CA TRP A 7 -5.37 -12.82 1.05
C TRP A 7 -6.53 -12.87 2.04
N GLY A 8 -6.30 -12.43 3.28
CA GLY A 8 -7.34 -12.34 4.32
C GLY A 8 -8.51 -11.47 3.89
N ALA A 9 -8.24 -10.35 3.22
CA ALA A 9 -9.25 -9.43 2.69
C ALA A 9 -9.91 -9.93 1.39
N ALA A 10 -9.19 -10.66 0.55
CA ALA A 10 -9.67 -11.09 -0.78
C ALA A 10 -10.41 -12.44 -0.79
N ARG A 11 -10.04 -13.37 0.10
CA ARG A 11 -10.42 -14.79 0.03
C ARG A 11 -11.93 -15.05 0.01
N GLY A 12 -12.72 -14.19 0.65
CA GLY A 12 -14.18 -14.36 0.73
C GLY A 12 -14.80 -14.25 -0.66
N GLN A 13 -14.57 -13.13 -1.32
CA GLN A 13 -15.04 -12.84 -2.67
C GLN A 13 -14.40 -13.75 -3.72
N TRP A 14 -13.10 -14.06 -3.56
CA TRP A 14 -12.40 -14.97 -4.47
C TRP A 14 -13.08 -16.34 -4.58
N ARG A 15 -13.52 -16.92 -3.45
CA ARG A 15 -14.14 -18.26 -3.42
C ARG A 15 -15.49 -18.34 -4.13
N ILE A 16 -16.15 -17.22 -4.34
CA ILE A 16 -17.42 -17.10 -5.07
C ILE A 16 -17.23 -16.39 -6.41
N GLU A 17 -15.99 -16.37 -6.92
CA GLU A 17 -15.61 -15.85 -8.24
C GLU A 17 -15.89 -14.35 -8.45
N LEU A 18 -16.05 -13.60 -7.35
CA LEU A 18 -16.15 -12.13 -7.36
C LEU A 18 -14.75 -11.50 -7.34
N TYR A 19 -14.01 -11.73 -8.43
CA TYR A 19 -12.59 -11.41 -8.51
C TYR A 19 -12.28 -9.91 -8.43
N ARG A 20 -13.16 -9.07 -8.98
CA ARG A 20 -13.03 -7.61 -8.91
C ARG A 20 -13.15 -7.11 -7.48
N GLU A 21 -14.15 -7.61 -6.76
CA GLU A 21 -14.45 -7.28 -5.37
C GLU A 21 -13.36 -7.82 -4.43
N ALA A 22 -12.79 -8.99 -4.75
CA ALA A 22 -11.63 -9.54 -4.04
C ALA A 22 -10.43 -8.59 -4.12
N VAL A 23 -10.12 -8.08 -5.33
CA VAL A 23 -9.05 -7.08 -5.53
C VAL A 23 -9.37 -5.77 -4.82
N SER A 24 -10.60 -5.26 -4.94
CA SER A 24 -11.03 -4.02 -4.29
C SER A 24 -10.88 -4.10 -2.76
N SER A 25 -11.26 -5.23 -2.17
CA SER A 25 -11.11 -5.47 -0.72
C SER A 25 -9.65 -5.53 -0.29
N ALA A 26 -8.79 -6.17 -1.07
CA ALA A 26 -7.36 -6.19 -0.82
C ALA A 26 -6.71 -4.79 -0.92
N VAL A 27 -7.11 -3.98 -1.89
CA VAL A 27 -6.64 -2.58 -2.00
C VAL A 27 -6.99 -1.80 -0.73
N GLY A 28 -8.25 -1.85 -0.31
CA GLY A 28 -8.71 -1.17 0.91
C GLY A 28 -7.92 -1.61 2.15
N ALA A 29 -7.70 -2.91 2.30
CA ALA A 29 -6.92 -3.46 3.41
C ALA A 29 -5.47 -2.94 3.45
N VAL A 30 -4.80 -2.82 2.30
CA VAL A 30 -3.43 -2.27 2.25
C VAL A 30 -3.41 -0.77 2.57
N ILE A 31 -4.38 0.00 2.08
CA ILE A 31 -4.53 1.43 2.40
C ILE A 31 -4.72 1.62 3.91
N ASP A 32 -5.66 0.89 4.50
CA ASP A 32 -5.98 1.00 5.92
C ASP A 32 -4.82 0.55 6.79
N HIS A 33 -4.07 -0.48 6.37
CA HIS A 33 -2.86 -0.88 7.07
C HIS A 33 -1.80 0.23 7.09
N VAL A 34 -1.58 0.93 5.96
CA VAL A 34 -0.65 2.08 5.93
C VAL A 34 -1.17 3.25 6.77
N ARG A 35 -2.48 3.52 6.78
CA ARG A 35 -3.08 4.53 7.69
C ARG A 35 -2.83 4.19 9.15
N GLN A 36 -3.03 2.93 9.54
CA GLN A 36 -2.81 2.46 10.90
C GLN A 36 -1.34 2.61 11.31
N LEU A 37 -0.40 2.19 10.47
CA LEU A 37 1.04 2.33 10.74
C LEU A 37 1.47 3.79 10.89
N THR A 38 0.87 4.69 10.12
CA THR A 38 1.23 6.12 10.14
C THR A 38 0.39 6.96 11.10
N GLY A 39 -0.69 6.41 11.68
CA GLY A 39 -1.68 7.15 12.45
C GLY A 39 -2.47 8.18 11.63
N ARG A 40 -2.44 8.12 10.30
CA ARG A 40 -3.02 9.13 9.38
C ARG A 40 -4.39 8.72 8.86
N THR A 41 -5.35 8.54 9.77
CA THR A 41 -6.74 8.23 9.41
C THR A 41 -7.49 9.41 8.76
N ASP A 42 -6.91 10.61 8.82
CA ASP A 42 -7.41 11.85 8.23
C ASP A 42 -7.21 11.94 6.70
N LEU A 43 -6.39 11.07 6.12
CA LEU A 43 -6.05 11.12 4.70
C LEU A 43 -7.08 10.43 3.81
N ASP A 44 -7.42 11.05 2.69
CA ASP A 44 -8.11 10.40 1.57
C ASP A 44 -7.29 9.23 1.01
N ASP A 45 -7.95 8.19 0.48
CA ASP A 45 -7.30 6.99 -0.09
C ASP A 45 -6.18 7.34 -1.10
N LYS A 46 -6.44 8.33 -1.95
CA LYS A 46 -5.51 8.81 -2.98
C LYS A 46 -4.21 9.40 -2.42
N ASP A 47 -4.24 9.88 -1.18
CA ASP A 47 -3.13 10.60 -0.57
C ASP A 47 -2.32 9.72 0.39
N VAL A 48 -2.88 8.59 0.86
CA VAL A 48 -2.24 7.71 1.85
C VAL A 48 -0.81 7.33 1.45
N PHE A 49 -0.63 6.78 0.26
CA PHE A 49 0.71 6.33 -0.19
C PHE A 49 1.66 7.49 -0.46
N THR A 50 1.17 8.56 -1.11
CA THR A 50 1.97 9.76 -1.41
C THR A 50 2.50 10.40 -0.14
N GLN A 51 1.68 10.48 0.91
CA GLN A 51 2.06 11.06 2.20
C GLN A 51 2.95 10.12 3.01
N ALA A 52 2.61 8.82 3.07
CA ALA A 52 3.38 7.84 3.83
C ALA A 52 4.80 7.67 3.30
N PHE A 53 4.98 7.59 1.97
CA PHE A 53 6.27 7.35 1.33
C PHE A 53 6.95 8.61 0.78
N SER A 54 6.46 9.81 1.13
CA SER A 54 7.09 11.06 0.72
C SER A 54 8.57 11.12 1.10
N GLN A 55 9.43 11.57 0.19
CA GLN A 55 10.86 11.77 0.45
C GLN A 55 11.15 13.02 1.28
N SER A 56 10.18 13.90 1.50
CA SER A 56 10.34 15.03 2.41
C SER A 56 10.55 14.54 3.86
N PRO A 57 11.27 15.32 4.69
CA PRO A 57 11.41 15.00 6.12
C PRO A 57 10.05 14.80 6.81
N PRO A 58 9.97 13.95 7.85
CA PRO A 58 8.76 13.83 8.66
C PRO A 58 8.44 15.16 9.33
N LYS A 59 7.16 15.40 9.62
CA LYS A 59 6.68 16.55 10.38
C LYS A 59 5.83 16.07 11.56
N ALA A 60 5.62 16.93 12.56
CA ALA A 60 4.68 16.64 13.63
C ALA A 60 3.29 16.30 13.05
N GLY A 61 2.71 15.18 13.49
CA GLY A 61 1.43 14.68 12.95
C GLY A 61 1.49 14.16 11.51
N ALA A 62 2.67 14.09 10.87
CA ALA A 62 2.85 13.56 9.53
C ALA A 62 4.14 12.74 9.44
N PRO A 63 4.16 11.52 10.02
CA PRO A 63 5.29 10.62 9.93
C PRO A 63 5.46 10.04 8.52
N ARG A 64 6.58 9.36 8.28
CA ARG A 64 6.93 8.70 7.02
C ARG A 64 7.25 7.23 7.25
N LEU A 65 6.91 6.39 6.30
CA LEU A 65 7.42 5.03 6.21
C LEU A 65 8.75 5.07 5.45
N ARG A 66 9.79 4.49 6.06
CA ARG A 66 11.14 4.41 5.48
C ARG A 66 11.59 2.97 5.38
N TRP A 67 12.18 2.59 4.25
CA TRP A 67 12.87 1.31 4.14
C TRP A 67 13.96 1.19 5.21
N LEU A 68 14.04 0.04 5.87
CA LEU A 68 15.04 -0.22 6.90
C LEU A 68 16.47 -0.12 6.34
N GLY A 69 17.34 0.59 7.06
CA GLY A 69 18.77 0.73 6.73
C GLY A 69 19.34 2.12 7.00
N GLY A 70 20.58 2.33 6.60
CA GLY A 70 21.30 3.60 6.73
C GLY A 70 20.92 4.60 5.63
N ASN A 71 20.84 5.89 5.99
CA ASN A 71 20.34 6.93 5.06
C ASN A 71 21.29 7.25 3.89
N GLN A 72 22.53 6.77 3.92
CA GLN A 72 23.51 6.93 2.84
C GLN A 72 23.64 5.67 1.95
N ASP A 73 22.91 4.59 2.27
CA ASP A 73 22.90 3.37 1.46
C ASP A 73 22.06 3.59 0.20
N GLN A 74 22.69 3.39 -0.96
CA GLN A 74 22.05 3.56 -2.26
C GLN A 74 20.87 2.61 -2.48
N THR A 75 20.89 1.43 -1.85
CA THR A 75 19.78 0.48 -1.87
C THR A 75 18.59 1.06 -1.10
N VAL A 76 18.83 1.63 0.08
CA VAL A 76 17.78 2.27 0.90
C VAL A 76 17.17 3.45 0.15
N ILE A 77 18.00 4.30 -0.46
CA ILE A 77 17.54 5.45 -1.25
C ILE A 77 16.66 4.98 -2.42
N SER A 78 17.13 3.98 -3.16
CA SER A 78 16.40 3.41 -4.30
C SER A 78 15.09 2.76 -3.88
N MET A 79 15.07 2.00 -2.78
CA MET A 79 13.86 1.38 -2.25
C MET A 79 12.83 2.40 -1.80
N ASN A 80 13.23 3.47 -1.11
CA ASN A 80 12.31 4.54 -0.70
C ASN A 80 11.68 5.24 -1.92
N ARG A 81 12.46 5.52 -2.97
CA ARG A 81 11.92 6.07 -4.24
C ARG A 81 10.98 5.06 -4.92
N GLY A 82 11.40 3.81 -5.00
CA GLY A 82 10.66 2.72 -5.62
C GLY A 82 9.32 2.47 -4.93
N LEU A 83 9.28 2.50 -3.60
CA LEU A 83 8.05 2.32 -2.82
C LEU A 83 7.02 3.41 -3.11
N LEU A 84 7.44 4.68 -3.17
CA LEU A 84 6.56 5.77 -3.54
C LEU A 84 5.98 5.57 -4.95
N SER A 85 6.83 5.30 -5.94
CA SER A 85 6.39 5.08 -7.33
C SER A 85 5.52 3.83 -7.49
N PHE A 86 5.88 2.72 -6.87
CA PHE A 86 5.16 1.47 -6.97
C PHE A 86 3.79 1.56 -6.28
N SER A 87 3.73 2.08 -5.06
CA SER A 87 2.48 2.18 -4.29
C SER A 87 1.48 3.13 -4.95
N THR A 88 1.93 4.31 -5.40
CA THR A 88 1.06 5.26 -6.12
C THR A 88 0.64 4.72 -7.50
N GLY A 89 1.53 4.04 -8.21
CA GLY A 89 1.22 3.35 -9.46
C GLY A 89 0.19 2.23 -9.29
N VAL A 90 0.38 1.36 -8.29
CA VAL A 90 -0.58 0.30 -7.91
C VAL A 90 -1.93 0.91 -7.55
N HIS A 91 -1.95 1.96 -6.73
CA HIS A 91 -3.18 2.64 -6.37
C HIS A 91 -3.88 3.18 -7.63
N ALA A 92 -3.17 3.92 -8.48
CA ALA A 92 -3.76 4.50 -9.69
C ALA A 92 -4.23 3.45 -10.71
N ALA A 93 -3.45 2.37 -10.92
CA ALA A 93 -3.71 1.39 -11.97
C ALA A 93 -4.66 0.27 -11.54
N ILE A 94 -4.76 -0.04 -10.25
CA ILE A 94 -5.59 -1.16 -9.74
C ILE A 94 -6.88 -0.63 -9.11
N ARG A 95 -6.80 0.41 -8.26
CA ARG A 95 -7.98 0.96 -7.57
C ARG A 95 -8.90 1.72 -8.53
N ASN A 96 -8.35 2.51 -9.46
CA ASN A 96 -9.20 3.33 -10.33
C ASN A 96 -10.06 2.49 -11.27
N PRO A 97 -9.55 1.45 -11.97
CA PRO A 97 -10.39 0.59 -12.80
C PRO A 97 -11.35 -0.28 -11.98
N THR A 98 -10.99 -0.70 -10.77
CA THR A 98 -11.95 -1.45 -9.93
C THR A 98 -13.10 -0.58 -9.42
N THR A 99 -12.91 0.73 -9.33
CA THR A 99 -13.94 1.70 -8.87
C THR A 99 -14.77 2.27 -10.02
N HIS A 100 -14.16 2.59 -11.16
CA HIS A 100 -14.81 3.30 -12.26
C HIS A 100 -15.24 2.39 -13.42
N ASP A 101 -14.59 1.23 -13.56
CA ASP A 101 -14.94 0.22 -14.56
C ASP A 101 -15.57 -0.98 -13.83
N ARG A 102 -16.71 -1.48 -14.33
CA ARG A 102 -17.47 -2.59 -13.70
C ARG A 102 -17.26 -3.93 -14.40
N THR A 103 -16.33 -4.01 -15.34
CA THR A 103 -16.15 -5.09 -16.33
C THR A 103 -15.82 -6.51 -15.80
N GLN A 104 -16.01 -6.92 -14.55
CA GLN A 104 -15.45 -8.21 -14.05
C GLN A 104 -13.94 -8.44 -14.35
N LEU A 105 -13.29 -9.31 -13.60
CA LEU A 105 -11.90 -9.69 -13.88
C LEU A 105 -11.87 -11.19 -14.09
N SER A 106 -11.03 -11.67 -15.00
CA SER A 106 -10.68 -13.09 -14.97
C SER A 106 -9.91 -13.41 -13.68
N ALA A 107 -9.90 -14.68 -13.30
CA ALA A 107 -9.13 -15.15 -12.14
C ALA A 107 -7.64 -14.78 -12.27
N GLN A 108 -7.07 -14.91 -13.47
CA GLN A 108 -5.67 -14.59 -13.73
C GLN A 108 -5.38 -13.10 -13.53
N GLU A 109 -6.19 -12.22 -14.12
CA GLU A 109 -6.03 -10.77 -14.00
C GLU A 109 -6.15 -10.30 -12.54
N ALA A 110 -7.04 -10.92 -11.77
CA ALA A 110 -7.17 -10.64 -10.34
C ALA A 110 -5.99 -11.18 -9.54
N ALA A 111 -5.49 -12.39 -9.85
CA ALA A 111 -4.31 -12.96 -9.20
C ALA A 111 -3.08 -12.06 -9.35
N GLU A 112 -2.84 -11.51 -10.54
CA GLU A 112 -1.73 -10.58 -10.81
C GLU A 112 -1.81 -9.31 -9.95
N ARG A 113 -3.01 -8.74 -9.84
CA ARG A 113 -3.27 -7.56 -9.01
C ARG A 113 -3.08 -7.86 -7.52
N LEU A 114 -3.59 -9.01 -7.05
CA LEU A 114 -3.39 -9.47 -5.67
C LEU A 114 -1.91 -9.77 -5.37
N ALA A 115 -1.15 -10.27 -6.35
CA ALA A 115 0.28 -10.50 -6.21
C ALA A 115 1.06 -9.17 -6.07
N ALA A 116 0.72 -8.16 -6.88
CA ALA A 116 1.32 -6.83 -6.76
C ALA A 116 1.03 -6.18 -5.39
N LEU A 117 -0.21 -6.28 -4.91
CA LEU A 117 -0.61 -5.82 -3.58
C LEU A 117 0.11 -6.60 -2.47
N SER A 118 0.27 -7.92 -2.64
CA SER A 118 1.00 -8.76 -1.69
C SER A 118 2.46 -8.35 -1.58
N LEU A 119 3.11 -8.04 -2.71
CA LEU A 119 4.47 -7.54 -2.73
C LEU A 119 4.59 -6.18 -2.02
N LEU A 120 3.65 -5.27 -2.26
CA LEU A 120 3.60 -3.98 -1.56
C LEU A 120 3.47 -4.17 -0.05
N ALA A 121 2.54 -5.02 0.41
CA ALA A 121 2.35 -5.31 1.83
C ALA A 121 3.63 -5.88 2.48
N THR A 122 4.28 -6.85 1.82
CA THR A 122 5.58 -7.40 2.27
C THR A 122 6.65 -6.32 2.41
N TRP A 123 6.68 -5.33 1.53
CA TRP A 123 7.64 -4.23 1.63
C TRP A 123 7.27 -3.20 2.69
N VAL A 124 5.98 -2.95 2.90
CA VAL A 124 5.48 -2.09 3.99
C VAL A 124 5.92 -2.66 5.34
N GLU A 125 5.84 -3.97 5.56
CA GLU A 125 6.28 -4.62 6.80
C GLU A 125 7.79 -4.46 7.08
N LYS A 126 8.59 -4.26 6.02
CA LYS A 126 10.03 -3.99 6.10
C LYS A 126 10.36 -2.51 6.30
N CYS A 127 9.35 -1.65 6.42
CA CYS A 127 9.57 -0.24 6.69
C CYS A 127 9.53 0.04 8.19
N ARG A 128 10.29 1.06 8.61
CA ARG A 128 10.15 1.68 9.93
C ARG A 128 9.34 2.97 9.82
N LEU A 129 8.64 3.31 10.89
CA LEU A 129 8.03 4.62 11.05
C LEU A 129 9.10 5.64 11.45
N ASP A 130 9.17 6.73 10.69
CA ASP A 130 10.05 7.86 10.90
C ASP A 130 9.17 9.07 11.28
N SER A 131 9.24 9.48 12.55
CA SER A 131 8.43 10.54 13.13
C SER A 131 9.31 11.60 13.78
N VAL A 132 8.86 12.85 13.74
CA VAL A 132 9.39 13.87 14.64
C VAL A 132 8.58 13.75 15.92
N ASP A 133 9.22 13.38 17.03
CA ASP A 133 8.58 13.47 18.34
C ASP A 133 8.09 14.91 18.52
N ALA A 134 6.84 15.08 18.91
CA ALA A 134 6.35 16.39 19.31
C ALA A 134 7.12 16.75 20.58
N THR A 135 8.23 17.47 20.43
CA THR A 135 8.93 18.08 21.55
C THR A 135 7.90 18.92 22.29
N GLN A 136 7.54 18.48 23.51
CA GLN A 136 6.86 19.31 24.50
C GLN A 136 7.78 20.45 24.91
#